data_AF-A0A956R5W9-F1
#
_entry.id   AF-A0A956R5W9-F1
#
_cell.length_a   1.000
_cell.length_b   1.000
_cell.length_c   1.000
_cell.angle_alpha   90.00
_cell.angle_beta   90.00
_cell.angle_gamma   90.00
#
_symmetry.space_group_name_H-M   'P 1'
#
loop_
_entity.id
_entity.type
_entity.pdbx_description
1 polymer ?
#
loop_
_entity_poly.entity_id
_entity_poly.type
_entity_poly.pdbx_seq_one_letter_code
_entity_poly.pdbx_strand_id
1 'polypeptide(L)'
;MSEVLHVPDLCVPRPGSTTLRTVLSAALRRALQDLRAVLGVHASGPMASDVAAFARVVGPLARTRPGALAAAVRRTEVGVWLRCLRPGAAQAADPAADSAADSAVDPAVGVPSLLATLGLELARTGELPQRLRLRAWPPWLSSCAGRLALRMPADATGLVLGPGWAAVERPGGEQALALQPDDAAYVPLRGSEVRLALHDDNPLAALEAHPDKHGNALDLGGQPVARWCEALERALATIERYLPAFRAEIELVLQRVVPVGWDAHQHRSATVQEALGTVYLSLHPNPMTMVEALVHEVSHNKIAALLELDPVLHDAHVPIHASPVRPDPRPLHGVLLAVHAFLPVAALYAAMIEAGAPGAEHPDFRRRLAEIVDGNREGTRVLREHARPTAVGRQLLDEIEALDGGAGPSRVD
;
A
#
# COMPACT_ATOMS: atom_id res chain seq x y z
N MET A 1 26.70 -14.44 -5.53
CA MET A 1 25.48 -14.77 -6.28
C MET A 1 24.33 -14.48 -5.34
N SER A 2 23.49 -13.47 -5.63
CA SER A 2 22.30 -13.20 -4.80
C SER A 2 21.37 -14.41 -4.93
N GLU A 3 20.98 -14.99 -3.81
CA GLU A 3 19.97 -16.05 -3.79
C GLU A 3 18.68 -15.48 -4.39
N VAL A 4 18.13 -16.17 -5.41
CA VAL A 4 16.89 -15.73 -6.08
C VAL A 4 15.75 -15.84 -5.06
N LEU A 5 14.99 -14.76 -4.88
CA LEU A 5 13.84 -14.75 -3.99
C LEU A 5 12.81 -15.78 -4.46
N HIS A 6 12.40 -16.69 -3.58
CA HIS A 6 11.39 -17.70 -3.89
C HIS A 6 9.99 -17.21 -3.54
N VAL A 7 9.06 -17.23 -4.50
CA VAL A 7 7.69 -16.65 -4.38
C VAL A 7 6.59 -17.54 -4.98
N PRO A 8 6.29 -18.72 -4.42
CA PRO A 8 5.48 -19.77 -5.06
C PRO A 8 3.94 -19.60 -5.01
N ASP A 9 3.41 -18.62 -4.29
CA ASP A 9 1.97 -18.39 -4.12
C ASP A 9 1.61 -16.91 -3.81
N LEU A 10 2.20 -15.98 -4.57
CA LEU A 10 1.99 -14.54 -4.41
C LEU A 10 0.69 -14.05 -5.06
N CYS A 11 0.08 -14.78 -6.00
CA CYS A 11 -1.27 -14.46 -6.49
C CYS A 11 -2.32 -14.90 -5.47
N VAL A 12 -2.38 -16.21 -5.20
CA VAL A 12 -3.38 -16.82 -4.29
C VAL A 12 -2.68 -17.64 -3.22
N PRO A 13 -2.63 -17.19 -1.95
CA PRO A 13 -1.84 -17.85 -0.92
C PRO A 13 -2.46 -19.19 -0.54
N ARG A 14 -1.60 -20.18 -0.33
CA ARG A 14 -2.00 -21.49 0.21
C ARG A 14 -2.20 -21.38 1.74
N PRO A 15 -2.97 -22.30 2.35
CA PRO A 15 -3.05 -22.37 3.81
C PRO A 15 -1.66 -22.43 4.45
N GLY A 16 -1.39 -21.53 5.40
CA GLY A 16 -0.09 -21.45 6.09
C GLY A 16 1.04 -20.78 5.29
N SER A 17 0.77 -20.19 4.12
CA SER A 17 1.78 -19.51 3.33
C SER A 17 2.51 -18.40 4.10
N THR A 18 3.81 -18.29 3.85
CA THR A 18 4.67 -17.21 4.35
C THR A 18 5.22 -16.33 3.23
N THR A 19 4.81 -16.54 1.98
CA THR A 19 5.42 -15.89 0.80
C THR A 19 5.38 -14.38 0.90
N LEU A 20 4.18 -13.80 1.10
CA LEU A 20 4.06 -12.34 1.25
C LEU A 20 4.86 -11.81 2.45
N ARG A 21 4.90 -12.55 3.57
CA ARG A 21 5.71 -12.17 4.74
C ARG A 21 7.20 -12.11 4.38
N THR A 22 7.70 -13.07 3.61
CA THR A 22 9.09 -13.09 3.12
C THR A 22 9.37 -11.90 2.20
N VAL A 23 8.47 -11.63 1.25
CA VAL A 23 8.56 -10.46 0.35
C VAL A 23 8.57 -9.16 1.14
N LEU A 24 7.60 -8.93 2.03
CA LEU A 24 7.53 -7.73 2.89
C LEU A 24 8.76 -7.58 3.77
N SER A 25 9.28 -8.68 4.32
CA SER A 25 10.50 -8.65 5.14
C SER A 25 11.73 -8.25 4.33
N ALA A 26 11.83 -8.71 3.08
CA ALA A 26 12.89 -8.31 2.17
C ALA A 26 12.74 -6.84 1.73
N ALA A 27 11.53 -6.42 1.37
CA ALA A 27 11.22 -5.02 1.02
C ALA A 27 11.54 -4.08 2.18
N LEU A 28 11.25 -4.48 3.42
CA LEU A 28 11.60 -3.70 4.61
C LEU A 28 13.12 -3.58 4.83
N ARG A 29 13.89 -4.65 4.56
CA ARG A 29 15.36 -4.56 4.57
C ARG A 29 15.87 -3.58 3.53
N ARG A 30 15.28 -3.57 2.33
CA ARG A 30 15.60 -2.58 1.29
C ARG A 30 15.24 -1.17 1.72
N ALA A 31 14.05 -0.94 2.27
CA ALA A 31 13.65 0.35 2.81
C ALA A 31 14.64 0.87 3.89
N LEU A 32 15.13 0.02 4.79
CA LEU A 32 16.15 0.43 5.77
C LEU A 32 17.48 0.85 5.12
N GLN A 33 17.84 0.27 3.98
CA GLN A 33 19.00 0.68 3.19
C GLN A 33 18.74 2.02 2.49
N ASP A 34 17.56 2.17 1.88
CA ASP A 34 17.12 3.40 1.21
C ASP A 34 17.08 4.56 2.21
N LEU A 35 16.65 4.33 3.46
CA LEU A 35 16.65 5.36 4.51
C LEU A 35 18.07 5.89 4.75
N ARG A 36 19.06 5.00 4.79
CA ARG A 36 20.47 5.42 4.94
C ARG A 36 20.95 6.19 3.71
N ALA A 37 20.53 5.78 2.51
CA ALA A 37 20.89 6.47 1.27
C ALA A 37 20.28 7.88 1.20
N VAL A 38 18.99 8.03 1.49
CA VAL A 38 18.29 9.32 1.53
C VAL A 38 18.95 10.26 2.53
N LEU A 39 19.22 9.80 3.76
CA LEU A 39 19.93 10.60 4.76
C LEU A 39 21.34 11.00 4.29
N GLY A 40 22.04 10.12 3.55
CA GLY A 40 23.35 10.40 2.99
C GLY A 40 23.32 11.49 1.90
N VAL A 41 22.37 11.42 0.97
CA VAL A 41 22.18 12.42 -0.10
C VAL A 41 21.88 13.81 0.46
N HIS A 42 21.10 13.88 1.54
CA HIS A 42 20.68 15.13 2.18
C HIS A 42 21.52 15.52 3.42
N ALA A 43 22.69 14.90 3.61
CA ALA A 43 23.61 15.24 4.69
C ALA A 43 24.27 16.63 4.53
N SER A 44 24.17 17.22 3.35
CA SER A 44 24.60 18.57 3.01
C SER A 44 23.46 19.38 2.39
N GLY A 45 23.56 20.72 2.42
CA GLY A 45 22.55 21.61 1.84
C GLY A 45 21.52 22.12 2.86
N PRO A 46 20.36 22.62 2.42
CA PRO A 46 19.40 23.36 3.26
C PRO A 46 18.88 22.59 4.48
N MET A 47 18.91 21.25 4.42
CA MET A 47 18.27 20.33 5.37
C MET A 47 19.28 19.61 6.25
N ALA A 48 20.58 19.87 6.04
CA ALA A 48 21.68 19.15 6.67
C ALA A 48 21.61 19.18 8.21
N SER A 49 21.14 20.28 8.79
CA SER A 49 21.03 20.40 10.25
C SER A 49 20.03 19.40 10.84
N ASP A 50 18.85 19.26 10.22
CA ASP A 50 17.80 18.36 10.68
C ASP A 50 18.17 16.90 10.38
N VAL A 51 18.75 16.63 9.20
CA VAL A 51 19.26 15.30 8.83
C VAL A 51 20.36 14.85 9.80
N ALA A 52 21.30 15.72 10.16
CA ALA A 52 22.36 15.41 11.11
C ALA A 52 21.84 15.21 12.55
N ALA A 53 20.84 16.01 12.97
CA ALA A 53 20.18 15.83 14.26
C ALA A 53 19.45 14.48 14.31
N PHE A 54 18.68 14.17 13.27
CA PHE A 54 17.94 12.92 13.13
C PHE A 54 18.88 11.71 13.11
N ALA A 55 19.89 11.71 12.24
CA ALA A 55 20.83 10.60 12.11
C ALA A 55 21.58 10.30 13.43
N ARG A 56 21.88 11.33 14.24
CA ARG A 56 22.51 11.16 15.55
C ARG A 56 21.60 10.47 16.56
N VAL A 57 20.29 10.77 16.52
CA VAL A 57 19.30 10.19 17.44
C VAL A 57 18.85 8.80 16.98
N VAL A 58 18.50 8.67 15.70
CA VAL A 58 17.88 7.45 15.14
C VAL A 58 18.91 6.45 14.62
N GLY A 59 20.08 6.91 14.15
CA GLY A 59 21.13 6.04 13.60
C GLY A 59 21.56 4.89 14.53
N PRO A 60 21.74 5.10 15.85
CA PRO A 60 22.04 4.01 16.78
C PRO A 60 20.99 2.89 16.84
N LEU A 61 19.70 3.19 16.57
CA LEU A 61 18.60 2.21 16.66
C LEU A 61 18.77 1.04 15.70
N ALA A 62 19.41 1.25 14.54
CA ALA A 62 19.68 0.17 13.60
C ALA A 62 20.53 -0.96 14.22
N ARG A 63 21.32 -0.68 15.26
CA ARG A 63 22.11 -1.68 16.00
C ARG A 63 21.46 -2.08 17.32
N THR A 64 20.89 -1.12 18.06
CA THR A 64 20.42 -1.37 19.43
C THR A 64 18.98 -1.87 19.50
N ARG A 65 18.12 -1.43 18.58
CA ARG A 65 16.69 -1.77 18.52
C ARG A 65 16.20 -1.88 17.05
N PRO A 66 16.77 -2.79 16.24
CA PRO A 66 16.45 -2.88 14.81
C PRO A 66 14.96 -3.15 14.56
N GLY A 67 14.28 -3.89 15.45
CA GLY A 67 12.85 -4.16 15.37
C GLY A 67 11.98 -2.90 15.50
N ALA A 68 12.35 -1.96 16.38
CA ALA A 68 11.63 -0.70 16.55
C ALA A 68 11.74 0.19 15.32
N LEU A 69 12.95 0.33 14.78
CA LEU A 69 13.18 1.08 13.54
C LEU A 69 12.43 0.45 12.36
N ALA A 70 12.49 -0.87 12.22
CA ALA A 70 11.75 -1.60 11.19
C ALA A 70 10.22 -1.43 11.34
N ALA A 71 9.70 -1.46 12.57
CA ALA A 71 8.27 -1.26 12.85
C ALA A 71 7.78 0.17 12.58
N ALA A 72 8.66 1.17 12.66
CA ALA A 72 8.35 2.54 12.30
C ALA A 72 8.47 2.76 10.77
N VAL A 73 9.51 2.25 10.13
CA VAL A 73 9.71 2.36 8.67
C VAL A 73 8.64 1.64 7.86
N ARG A 74 8.07 0.53 8.38
CA ARG A 74 6.98 -0.19 7.69
C ARG A 74 5.65 0.59 7.65
N ARG A 75 5.50 1.68 8.42
CA ARG A 75 4.25 2.46 8.44
C ARG A 75 4.03 3.15 7.11
N THR A 76 2.80 3.13 6.61
CA THR A 76 2.50 3.68 5.28
C THR A 76 2.89 5.15 5.18
N GLU A 77 2.67 5.93 6.23
CA GLU A 77 3.03 7.35 6.31
C GLU A 77 4.54 7.60 6.28
N VAL A 78 5.36 6.63 6.70
CA VAL A 78 6.82 6.72 6.62
C VAL A 78 7.34 6.17 5.29
N GLY A 79 6.86 4.98 4.92
CA GLY A 79 7.31 4.24 3.76
C GLY A 79 7.06 4.98 2.45
N VAL A 80 5.92 5.70 2.32
CA VAL A 80 5.63 6.45 1.08
C VAL A 80 6.64 7.56 0.83
N TRP A 81 6.93 8.40 1.82
CA TRP A 81 7.95 9.45 1.68
C TRP A 81 9.31 8.87 1.37
N LEU A 82 9.67 7.78 2.03
CA LEU A 82 10.94 7.11 1.80
C LEU A 82 11.07 6.60 0.36
N ARG A 83 10.02 5.99 -0.20
CA ARG A 83 10.02 5.52 -1.60
C ARG A 83 10.02 6.66 -2.61
N CYS A 84 9.29 7.75 -2.35
CA CYS A 84 9.32 8.94 -3.22
C CYS A 84 10.69 9.63 -3.23
N LEU A 85 11.43 9.58 -2.11
CA LEU A 85 12.74 10.22 -1.97
C LEU A 85 13.92 9.33 -2.39
N ARG A 86 13.70 8.04 -2.70
CA ARG A 86 14.81 7.13 -2.98
C ARG A 86 15.58 7.60 -4.22
N PRO A 87 16.93 7.56 -4.21
CA PRO A 87 17.73 7.95 -5.36
C PRO A 87 17.32 7.15 -6.61
N GLY A 88 17.01 7.84 -7.71
CA GLY A 88 16.55 7.22 -8.96
C GLY A 88 15.03 7.06 -9.10
N ALA A 89 14.21 7.43 -8.10
CA ALA A 89 12.75 7.43 -8.23
C ALA A 89 12.26 8.24 -9.44
N ALA A 90 12.82 9.42 -9.67
CA ALA A 90 12.49 10.29 -10.81
C ALA A 90 12.94 9.72 -12.18
N GLN A 91 13.85 8.75 -12.21
CA GLN A 91 14.35 8.13 -13.46
C GLN A 91 13.62 6.84 -13.82
N ALA A 92 12.84 6.27 -12.89
CA ALA A 92 12.01 5.09 -13.10
C ALA A 92 10.58 5.43 -13.55
N ALA A 93 10.24 6.72 -13.67
CA ALA A 93 8.96 7.17 -14.22
C ALA A 93 8.87 6.79 -15.71
N ASP A 94 7.81 6.09 -16.07
CA ASP A 94 7.53 5.55 -17.40
C ASP A 94 7.28 6.69 -18.41
N PRO A 95 8.10 6.86 -19.46
CA PRO A 95 7.85 7.86 -20.49
C PRO A 95 6.64 7.55 -21.39
N ALA A 96 6.07 6.34 -21.31
CA ALA A 96 4.90 5.89 -22.09
C ALA A 96 3.60 5.81 -21.27
N ALA A 97 3.65 6.08 -19.96
CA ALA A 97 2.44 6.27 -19.18
C ALA A 97 1.87 7.66 -19.48
N ASP A 98 0.72 7.75 -20.14
CA ASP A 98 -0.06 9.01 -20.25
C ASP A 98 -0.43 9.59 -18.86
N SER A 99 -0.15 8.88 -17.77
CA SER A 99 -0.02 9.42 -16.41
C SER A 99 1.43 9.85 -16.13
N ALA A 100 1.95 10.79 -16.91
CA ALA A 100 3.17 11.53 -16.58
C ALA A 100 2.87 12.52 -15.44
N ALA A 101 2.53 11.99 -14.26
CA ALA A 101 2.71 12.73 -13.04
C ALA A 101 4.14 12.45 -12.60
N ASP A 102 5.02 13.45 -12.68
CA ASP A 102 6.30 13.46 -11.99
C ASP A 102 6.07 13.01 -10.55
N SER A 103 6.32 11.74 -10.25
CA SER A 103 6.25 11.16 -8.90
C SER A 103 7.38 11.67 -8.00
N ALA A 104 8.19 12.60 -8.52
CA ALA A 104 9.22 13.32 -7.81
C ALA A 104 8.59 14.32 -6.84
N VAL A 105 8.32 13.86 -5.63
CA VAL A 105 8.10 14.73 -4.48
C VAL A 105 9.30 15.67 -4.34
N ASP A 106 9.05 16.98 -4.23
CA ASP A 106 10.08 17.97 -3.91
C ASP A 106 10.83 17.56 -2.62
N PRO A 107 12.15 17.29 -2.67
CA PRO A 107 12.91 16.92 -1.49
C PRO A 107 12.80 17.93 -0.35
N ALA A 108 12.60 19.22 -0.64
CA ALA A 108 12.40 20.26 0.36
C ALA A 108 11.14 20.04 1.22
N VAL A 109 10.13 19.33 0.67
CA VAL A 109 8.89 18.93 1.37
C VAL A 109 8.97 17.49 1.85
N GLY A 110 9.56 16.59 1.06
CA GLY A 110 9.58 15.17 1.37
C GLY A 110 10.49 14.83 2.54
N VAL A 111 11.72 15.36 2.59
CA VAL A 111 12.67 15.01 3.66
C VAL A 111 12.15 15.42 5.05
N PRO A 112 11.64 16.65 5.30
CA PRO A 112 11.12 17.02 6.61
C PRO A 112 9.91 16.17 7.00
N SER A 113 9.07 15.80 6.01
CA SER A 113 7.95 14.88 6.22
C SER A 113 8.41 13.48 6.63
N LEU A 114 9.41 12.92 5.95
CA LEU A 114 10.02 11.65 6.33
C LEU A 114 10.59 11.70 7.77
N LEU A 115 11.40 12.72 8.08
CA LEU A 115 12.05 12.83 9.40
C LEU A 115 11.03 13.01 10.52
N ALA A 116 10.03 13.88 10.31
CA ALA A 116 9.03 14.18 11.31
C ALA A 116 8.08 13.00 11.55
N THR A 117 7.60 12.33 10.50
CA THR A 117 6.70 11.17 10.63
C THR A 117 7.42 9.95 11.22
N LEU A 118 8.65 9.65 10.79
CA LEU A 118 9.44 8.57 11.40
C LEU A 118 9.80 8.89 12.86
N GLY A 119 10.14 10.15 13.14
CA GLY A 119 10.35 10.62 14.50
C GLY A 119 9.10 10.47 15.37
N LEU A 120 7.92 10.80 14.84
CA LEU A 120 6.63 10.66 15.54
C LEU A 120 6.32 9.20 15.86
N GLU A 121 6.50 8.27 14.92
CA GLU A 121 6.28 6.84 15.16
C GLU A 121 7.20 6.29 16.27
N LEU A 122 8.47 6.67 16.26
CA LEU A 122 9.42 6.30 17.31
C LEU A 122 9.09 6.97 18.65
N ALA A 123 8.66 8.24 18.64
CA ALA A 123 8.28 8.96 19.85
C ALA A 123 7.04 8.35 20.51
N ARG A 124 5.97 8.13 19.74
CA ARG A 124 4.69 7.59 20.23
C ARG A 124 4.85 6.18 20.81
N THR A 125 5.76 5.38 20.26
CA THR A 125 6.06 4.03 20.76
C THR A 125 7.06 4.02 21.92
N GLY A 126 7.62 5.17 22.30
CA GLY A 126 8.64 5.27 23.35
C GLY A 126 10.03 4.78 22.93
N GLU A 127 10.23 4.48 21.65
CA GLU A 127 11.44 3.90 21.09
C GLU A 127 12.51 4.95 20.73
N LEU A 128 12.13 6.23 20.69
CA LEU A 128 13.05 7.32 20.45
C LEU A 128 14.05 7.43 21.63
N PRO A 129 15.37 7.29 21.41
CA PRO A 129 16.32 7.08 22.51
C PRO A 129 16.63 8.36 23.30
N GLN A 130 16.43 9.53 22.70
CA GLN A 130 16.63 10.84 23.32
C GLN A 130 15.82 11.89 22.57
N ARG A 131 15.79 13.12 23.13
CA ARG A 131 15.12 14.27 22.52
C ARG A 131 15.67 14.53 21.11
N LEU A 132 14.77 14.54 20.13
CA LEU A 132 15.01 14.97 18.75
C LEU A 132 14.35 16.33 18.55
N ARG A 133 15.07 17.28 17.97
CA ARG A 133 14.52 18.57 17.56
C ARG A 133 14.68 18.75 16.05
N LEU A 134 13.60 19.07 15.36
CA LEU A 134 13.54 19.39 13.93
C LEU A 134 13.13 20.86 13.73
N ARG A 135 13.58 21.46 12.63
CA ARG A 135 13.29 22.84 12.21
C ARG A 135 12.25 22.90 11.09
N ALA A 136 12.06 21.80 10.37
CA ALA A 136 11.04 21.69 9.33
C ALA A 136 10.17 20.43 9.53
N TRP A 137 8.91 20.52 9.14
CA TRP A 137 7.90 19.46 9.20
C TRP A 137 6.71 19.81 8.27
N PRO A 138 5.87 18.84 7.90
CA PRO A 138 4.66 19.06 7.11
C PRO A 138 3.54 19.73 7.95
N PRO A 139 2.54 20.37 7.32
CA PRO A 139 1.41 21.00 8.03
C PRO A 139 0.60 20.04 8.91
N TRP A 140 0.66 18.74 8.62
CA TRP A 140 0.03 17.67 9.38
C TRP A 140 1.05 16.57 9.64
N LEU A 141 1.01 16.00 10.85
CA LEU A 141 1.72 14.77 11.17
C LEU A 141 0.72 13.67 11.50
N SER A 142 0.77 12.59 10.74
CA SER A 142 -0.19 11.50 10.86
C SER A 142 0.44 10.19 11.29
N SER A 143 -0.35 9.38 11.99
CA SER A 143 0.00 8.01 12.36
C SER A 143 -1.26 7.18 12.34
N CYS A 144 -1.51 6.41 11.27
CA CYS A 144 -2.60 5.44 11.25
C CYS A 144 -2.48 4.47 12.43
N ALA A 145 -1.26 4.00 12.73
CA ALA A 145 -0.98 3.12 13.87
C ALA A 145 -1.32 3.73 15.23
N GLY A 146 -1.14 5.04 15.37
CA GLY A 146 -1.48 5.79 16.57
C GLY A 146 -2.90 6.35 16.59
N ARG A 147 -3.62 6.29 15.47
CA ARG A 147 -4.85 7.03 15.22
C ARG A 147 -4.68 8.52 15.53
N LEU A 148 -3.67 9.13 14.90
CA LEU A 148 -3.32 10.53 15.09
C LEU A 148 -3.33 11.28 13.76
N ALA A 149 -3.91 12.49 13.77
CA ALA A 149 -3.67 13.52 12.75
C ALA A 149 -3.43 14.86 13.48
N LEU A 150 -2.17 15.28 13.55
CA LEU A 150 -1.75 16.44 14.34
C LEU A 150 -1.56 17.63 13.43
N ARG A 151 -2.42 18.65 13.56
CA ARG A 151 -2.25 19.92 12.85
C ARG A 151 -1.11 20.72 13.47
N MET A 152 -0.14 21.07 12.65
CA MET A 152 1.01 21.84 13.11
C MET A 152 0.69 23.35 13.18
N PRO A 153 0.94 24.02 14.33
CA PRO A 153 0.71 25.46 14.44
C PRO A 153 1.58 26.25 13.46
N ALA A 154 1.00 27.25 12.79
CA ALA A 154 1.69 28.03 11.75
C ALA A 154 2.83 28.90 12.31
N ASP A 155 2.81 29.23 13.60
CA ASP A 155 3.83 30.00 14.31
C ASP A 155 4.87 29.11 15.04
N ALA A 156 4.80 27.78 14.87
CA ALA A 156 5.78 26.89 15.45
C ALA A 156 7.16 27.07 14.77
N THR A 157 8.21 27.05 15.59
CA THR A 157 9.62 27.28 15.19
C THR A 157 10.52 26.05 15.44
N GLY A 158 9.98 25.03 16.12
CA GLY A 158 10.61 23.74 16.31
C GLY A 158 9.58 22.64 16.55
N LEU A 159 9.86 21.46 16.03
CA LEU A 159 9.19 20.22 16.43
C LEU A 159 10.14 19.46 17.35
N VAL A 160 9.64 19.07 18.52
CA VAL A 160 10.41 18.36 19.54
C VAL A 160 9.75 17.03 19.82
N LEU A 161 10.53 15.96 19.77
CA LEU A 161 10.07 14.59 19.93
C LEU A 161 10.92 13.91 21.00
N GLY A 162 10.30 13.14 21.89
CA GLY A 162 10.97 12.35 22.92
C GLY A 162 10.26 11.03 23.18
N PRO A 163 10.79 10.18 24.08
CA PRO A 163 10.20 8.88 24.37
C PRO A 163 8.82 9.05 25.01
N GLY A 164 7.76 8.74 24.27
CA GLY A 164 6.37 8.83 24.70
C GLY A 164 5.74 10.22 24.63
N TRP A 165 6.41 11.22 24.06
CA TRP A 165 5.89 12.58 24.01
C TRP A 165 6.35 13.36 22.77
N ALA A 166 5.57 14.37 22.41
CA ALA A 166 5.87 15.32 21.34
C ALA A 166 5.42 16.73 21.74
N ALA A 167 6.09 17.75 21.23
CA ALA A 167 5.78 19.15 21.48
C ALA A 167 6.22 20.02 20.31
N VAL A 168 5.68 21.24 20.23
CA VAL A 168 6.14 22.29 19.33
C VAL A 168 6.66 23.48 20.12
N GLU A 169 7.76 24.06 19.66
CA GLU A 169 8.31 25.31 20.19
C GLU A 169 7.61 26.48 19.49
N ARG A 170 6.96 27.36 20.26
CA ARG A 170 6.23 28.54 19.77
C ARG A 170 6.72 29.81 20.48
N PRO A 171 6.43 31.02 19.96
CA PRO A 171 6.61 32.24 20.73
C PRO A 171 5.84 32.14 22.06
N GLY A 172 6.55 32.15 23.18
CA GLY A 172 5.96 32.00 24.53
C GLY A 172 6.16 30.64 25.20
N GLY A 173 6.75 29.65 24.52
CA GLY A 173 7.17 28.40 25.16
C GLY A 173 6.92 27.13 24.34
N GLU A 174 7.15 25.98 24.96
CA GLU A 174 6.82 24.67 24.39
C GLU A 174 5.34 24.34 24.64
N GLN A 175 4.65 23.88 23.59
CA GLN A 175 3.30 23.36 23.67
C GLN A 175 3.31 21.86 23.38
N ALA A 176 2.80 21.05 24.32
CA ALA A 176 2.67 19.61 24.12
C ALA A 176 1.67 19.27 23.00
N LEU A 177 2.00 18.23 22.22
CA LEU A 177 1.11 17.60 21.26
C LEU A 177 0.46 16.36 21.91
N ALA A 178 -0.84 16.19 21.74
CA ALA A 178 -1.55 15.03 22.26
C ALA A 178 -1.26 13.79 21.40
N LEU A 179 -0.52 12.83 21.94
CA LEU A 179 -0.23 11.55 21.29
C LEU A 179 -1.26 10.46 21.60
N GLN A 180 -2.39 10.84 22.22
CA GLN A 180 -3.44 9.88 22.55
C GLN A 180 -4.29 9.59 21.33
N PRO A 181 -4.68 8.32 21.11
CA PRO A 181 -5.47 7.97 19.94
C PRO A 181 -6.75 8.80 19.85
N ASP A 182 -7.03 9.30 18.65
CA ASP A 182 -8.24 10.01 18.30
C ASP A 182 -8.88 9.36 17.07
N ASP A 183 -10.05 8.78 17.28
CA ASP A 183 -10.79 8.10 16.22
C ASP A 183 -11.37 9.09 15.19
N ALA A 184 -11.22 10.41 15.39
CA ALA A 184 -11.57 11.44 14.41
C ALA A 184 -10.69 11.39 13.13
N ALA A 185 -9.48 10.81 13.21
CA ALA A 185 -8.57 10.69 12.07
C ALA A 185 -8.58 9.30 11.45
N TYR A 186 -8.69 8.25 12.27
CA TYR A 186 -8.67 6.86 11.83
C TYR A 186 -9.62 6.02 12.68
N VAL A 187 -10.59 5.38 12.05
CA VAL A 187 -11.59 4.57 12.75
C VAL A 187 -11.18 3.10 12.69
N PRO A 188 -11.02 2.39 13.82
CA PRO A 188 -10.75 0.96 13.84
C PRO A 188 -11.88 0.16 13.18
N LEU A 189 -11.52 -0.85 12.38
CA LEU A 189 -12.48 -1.85 11.90
C LEU A 189 -12.51 -3.04 12.86
N ARG A 190 -13.70 -3.54 13.20
CA ARG A 190 -13.83 -4.67 14.14
C ARG A 190 -13.16 -5.92 13.59
N GLY A 191 -12.34 -6.58 14.41
CA GLY A 191 -11.66 -7.82 14.06
C GLY A 191 -10.53 -7.66 13.03
N SER A 192 -9.99 -6.45 12.87
CA SER A 192 -8.90 -6.15 11.93
C SER A 192 -7.97 -5.06 12.46
N GLU A 193 -6.70 -5.11 12.08
CA GLU A 193 -5.74 -4.02 12.30
C GLU A 193 -5.89 -2.89 11.28
N VAL A 194 -6.68 -3.10 10.22
CA VAL A 194 -7.02 -2.12 9.19
C VAL A 194 -7.91 -1.02 9.78
N ARG A 195 -7.69 0.22 9.35
CA ARG A 195 -8.55 1.36 9.73
C ARG A 195 -9.19 2.00 8.51
N LEU A 196 -10.37 2.57 8.73
CA LEU A 196 -10.93 3.58 7.84
C LEU A 196 -10.24 4.92 8.11
N ALA A 197 -9.64 5.54 7.10
CA ALA A 197 -9.03 6.84 7.21
C ALA A 197 -10.06 7.96 7.04
N LEU A 198 -10.04 8.94 7.94
CA LEU A 198 -10.75 10.22 7.85
C LEU A 198 -9.76 11.39 7.65
N HIS A 199 -8.48 11.08 7.51
CA HIS A 199 -7.41 11.98 7.16
C HIS A 199 -6.47 11.28 6.16
N ASP A 200 -6.10 11.99 5.08
CA ASP A 200 -5.08 11.53 4.14
C ASP A 200 -4.11 12.67 3.80
N ASP A 201 -2.85 12.44 4.15
CA ASP A 201 -1.69 13.29 3.87
C ASP A 201 -0.69 12.59 2.94
N ASN A 202 -1.12 11.53 2.23
CA ASN A 202 -0.29 10.87 1.23
C ASN A 202 0.12 11.88 0.14
N PRO A 203 1.43 12.09 -0.12
CA PRO A 203 1.88 12.98 -1.18
C PRO A 203 1.36 12.61 -2.57
N LEU A 204 0.94 11.35 -2.73
CA LEU A 204 0.47 10.79 -3.98
C LEU A 204 -1.06 10.66 -4.05
N ALA A 205 -1.81 11.24 -3.10
CA ALA A 205 -3.28 11.17 -3.09
C ALA A 205 -3.92 11.76 -4.35
N ALA A 206 -3.26 12.73 -4.98
CA ALA A 206 -3.71 13.34 -6.23
C ALA A 206 -3.31 12.54 -7.50
N LEU A 207 -2.47 11.49 -7.37
CA LEU A 207 -2.08 10.69 -8.54
C LEU A 207 -3.25 9.88 -9.08
N GLU A 208 -3.58 10.12 -10.35
CA GLU A 208 -4.65 9.46 -11.09
C GLU A 208 -4.07 8.40 -12.03
N ALA A 209 -4.45 7.13 -11.85
CA ALA A 209 -4.09 6.06 -12.76
C ALA A 209 -5.14 5.85 -13.90
N HIS A 210 -6.22 6.63 -13.91
CA HIS A 210 -7.33 6.47 -14.88
C HIS A 210 -7.76 7.81 -15.49
N PRO A 211 -7.82 7.94 -16.83
CA PRO A 211 -8.07 9.22 -17.52
C PRO A 211 -9.46 9.85 -17.25
N ASP A 212 -10.43 9.06 -16.78
CA ASP A 212 -11.80 9.51 -16.48
C ASP A 212 -12.06 9.83 -14.99
N LYS A 213 -11.03 9.88 -14.14
CA LYS A 213 -11.17 10.06 -12.68
C LYS A 213 -10.47 11.33 -12.23
N HIS A 214 -11.14 12.18 -11.46
CA HIS A 214 -10.54 13.36 -10.82
C HIS A 214 -10.07 13.01 -9.39
N GLY A 215 -8.81 12.61 -9.23
CA GLY A 215 -8.06 12.44 -7.99
C GLY A 215 -8.50 11.28 -7.11
N ASN A 216 -7.79 11.08 -6.00
CA ASN A 216 -8.21 10.23 -4.88
C ASN A 216 -8.42 11.06 -3.60
N ALA A 217 -8.92 12.29 -3.75
CA ALA A 217 -9.22 13.14 -2.60
C ALA A 217 -10.19 12.42 -1.64
N LEU A 218 -9.90 12.53 -0.34
CA LEU A 218 -10.72 11.90 0.68
C LEU A 218 -12.15 12.45 0.62
N ASP A 219 -13.11 11.55 0.41
CA ASP A 219 -14.54 11.87 0.39
C ASP A 219 -15.35 10.67 0.91
N LEU A 220 -16.24 10.91 1.88
CA LEU A 220 -17.16 9.88 2.38
C LEU A 220 -18.39 9.69 1.48
N GLY A 221 -18.56 10.52 0.44
CA GLY A 221 -19.68 10.48 -0.48
C GLY A 221 -21.02 10.82 0.18
N GLY A 222 -20.99 11.68 1.21
CA GLY A 222 -22.16 12.01 2.03
C GLY A 222 -22.68 10.84 2.90
N GLN A 223 -21.97 9.70 2.94
CA GLN A 223 -22.36 8.55 3.72
C GLN A 223 -21.78 8.62 5.14
N PRO A 224 -22.51 8.16 6.18
CA PRO A 224 -21.99 8.18 7.53
C PRO A 224 -20.84 7.18 7.68
N VAL A 225 -19.87 7.53 8.52
CA VAL A 225 -18.69 6.70 8.88
C VAL A 225 -19.09 5.28 9.29
N ALA A 226 -20.20 5.13 10.02
CA ALA A 226 -20.72 3.82 10.43
C ALA A 226 -21.06 2.92 9.22
N ARG A 227 -21.65 3.47 8.15
CA ARG A 227 -21.99 2.70 6.94
C ARG A 227 -20.74 2.21 6.21
N TRP A 228 -19.69 3.03 6.20
CA TRP A 228 -18.37 2.64 5.67
C TRP A 228 -17.76 1.49 6.47
N CYS A 229 -17.69 1.64 7.80
CA CYS A 229 -17.14 0.62 8.68
C CYS A 229 -17.90 -0.71 8.51
N GLU A 230 -19.23 -0.67 8.55
CA GLU A 230 -20.06 -1.84 8.34
C GLU A 230 -19.83 -2.54 6.98
N ALA A 231 -19.67 -1.77 5.90
CA ALA A 231 -19.44 -2.34 4.57
C ALA A 231 -18.06 -3.04 4.49
N LEU A 232 -17.02 -2.40 5.04
CA LEU A 232 -15.67 -2.95 5.08
C LEU A 232 -15.57 -4.16 6.02
N GLU A 233 -16.18 -4.09 7.20
CA GLU A 233 -16.22 -5.21 8.16
C GLU A 233 -16.96 -6.42 7.57
N ARG A 234 -18.09 -6.22 6.89
CA ARG A 234 -18.79 -7.30 6.16
C ARG A 234 -17.93 -7.88 5.05
N ALA A 235 -17.19 -7.04 4.33
CA ALA A 235 -16.30 -7.49 3.26
C ALA A 235 -15.14 -8.33 3.82
N LEU A 236 -14.47 -7.86 4.88
CA LEU A 236 -13.41 -8.58 5.57
C LEU A 236 -13.90 -9.92 6.14
N ALA A 237 -15.09 -9.96 6.76
CA ALA A 237 -15.67 -11.21 7.26
C ALA A 237 -16.01 -12.21 6.14
N THR A 238 -16.43 -11.72 4.97
CA THR A 238 -16.67 -12.56 3.79
C THR A 238 -15.36 -13.17 3.27
N ILE A 239 -14.30 -12.35 3.17
CA ILE A 239 -12.98 -12.82 2.75
C ILE A 239 -12.41 -13.80 3.77
N GLU A 240 -12.56 -13.55 5.07
CA GLU A 240 -12.15 -14.48 6.13
C GLU A 240 -12.81 -15.85 5.98
N ARG A 241 -14.11 -15.87 5.69
CA ARG A 241 -14.87 -17.12 5.57
C ARG A 241 -14.46 -17.96 4.36
N TYR A 242 -14.20 -17.34 3.21
CA TYR A 242 -14.01 -18.07 1.94
C TYR A 242 -12.58 -18.07 1.42
N LEU A 243 -11.72 -17.14 1.86
CA LEU A 243 -10.28 -17.08 1.57
C LEU A 243 -9.48 -16.70 2.83
N PRO A 244 -9.47 -17.55 3.88
CA PRO A 244 -8.81 -17.22 5.15
C PRO A 244 -7.30 -16.96 5.02
N ALA A 245 -6.61 -17.64 4.09
CA ALA A 245 -5.20 -17.37 3.82
C ALA A 245 -4.97 -15.97 3.24
N PHE A 246 -5.83 -15.53 2.30
CA PHE A 246 -5.78 -14.17 1.75
C PHE A 246 -6.18 -13.13 2.81
N ARG A 247 -7.17 -13.44 3.65
CA ARG A 247 -7.52 -12.61 4.81
C ARG A 247 -6.33 -12.36 5.74
N ALA A 248 -5.50 -13.38 5.97
CA ALA A 248 -4.28 -13.23 6.77
C ALA A 248 -3.24 -12.33 6.08
N GLU A 249 -3.15 -12.38 4.75
CA GLU A 249 -2.31 -11.45 3.98
C GLU A 249 -2.81 -10.00 4.04
N ILE A 250 -4.13 -9.78 4.06
CA ILE A 250 -4.72 -8.45 4.30
C ILE A 250 -4.19 -7.86 5.61
N GLU A 251 -4.21 -8.63 6.71
CA GLU A 251 -3.67 -8.16 8.01
C GLU A 251 -2.15 -7.90 7.99
N LEU A 252 -1.42 -8.53 7.07
CA LEU A 252 0.03 -8.34 6.96
C LEU A 252 0.39 -7.05 6.24
N VAL A 253 -0.38 -6.65 5.23
CA VAL A 253 -0.01 -5.54 4.33
C VAL A 253 -0.91 -4.31 4.46
N LEU A 254 -2.23 -4.48 4.59
CA LEU A 254 -3.18 -3.38 4.57
C LEU A 254 -3.18 -2.66 5.93
N GLN A 255 -2.97 -1.35 5.93
CA GLN A 255 -2.99 -0.52 7.13
C GLN A 255 -4.21 0.39 7.16
N ARG A 256 -4.61 0.94 6.01
CA ARG A 256 -5.74 1.87 5.91
C ARG A 256 -6.50 1.78 4.60
N VAL A 257 -7.81 2.03 4.68
CA VAL A 257 -8.71 2.29 3.55
C VAL A 257 -9.07 3.77 3.57
N VAL A 258 -8.85 4.47 2.45
CA VAL A 258 -9.20 5.88 2.27
C VAL A 258 -10.49 5.99 1.43
N PRO A 259 -11.57 6.56 1.96
CA PRO A 259 -12.80 6.85 1.22
C PRO A 259 -12.57 7.86 0.09
N VAL A 260 -13.09 7.58 -1.10
CA VAL A 260 -13.03 8.50 -2.27
C VAL A 260 -14.39 8.70 -2.94
N GLY A 261 -15.46 8.66 -2.15
CA GLY A 261 -16.82 8.97 -2.55
C GLY A 261 -17.76 7.77 -2.46
N TRP A 262 -18.98 7.95 -2.97
CA TRP A 262 -20.02 6.93 -3.04
C TRP A 262 -20.74 7.04 -4.37
N ASP A 263 -21.06 5.90 -4.98
CA ASP A 263 -21.91 5.83 -6.16
C ASP A 263 -22.76 4.54 -6.11
N ALA A 264 -23.99 4.62 -6.61
CA ALA A 264 -24.96 3.52 -6.54
C ALA A 264 -24.75 2.45 -7.62
N HIS A 265 -23.98 2.76 -8.66
CA HIS A 265 -23.85 1.96 -9.88
C HIS A 265 -22.39 1.66 -10.23
N GLN A 266 -21.50 2.61 -9.98
CA GLN A 266 -20.08 2.49 -10.29
C GLN A 266 -19.27 2.34 -9.01
N HIS A 267 -18.20 1.55 -9.10
CA HIS A 267 -17.19 1.51 -8.05
C HIS A 267 -15.86 1.96 -8.63
N ARG A 268 -15.21 2.84 -7.88
CA ARG A 268 -13.87 3.35 -8.12
C ARG A 268 -12.97 2.89 -6.99
N SER A 269 -11.81 2.38 -7.37
CA SER A 269 -10.73 2.01 -6.47
C SER A 269 -9.39 2.48 -7.04
N ALA A 270 -8.36 2.54 -6.20
CA ALA A 270 -6.99 2.76 -6.63
C ALA A 270 -5.99 2.32 -5.55
N THR A 271 -4.81 1.90 -6.01
CA THR A 271 -3.61 1.69 -5.20
C THR A 271 -2.44 2.38 -5.90
N VAL A 272 -1.59 3.04 -5.13
CA VAL A 272 -0.35 3.66 -5.63
C VAL A 272 0.82 2.82 -5.14
N GLN A 273 1.73 2.45 -6.04
CA GLN A 273 2.82 1.50 -5.76
C GLN A 273 3.67 1.91 -4.55
N GLU A 274 3.99 3.20 -4.42
CA GLU A 274 4.81 3.71 -3.32
C GLU A 274 4.05 3.75 -1.98
N ALA A 275 2.72 3.77 -2.00
CA ALA A 275 1.87 3.89 -0.81
C ALA A 275 1.46 2.53 -0.22
N LEU A 276 2.43 1.60 -0.09
CA LEU A 276 2.19 0.26 0.47
C LEU A 276 1.45 0.30 1.80
N GLY A 277 0.32 -0.41 1.85
CA GLY A 277 -0.61 -0.50 2.96
C GLY A 277 -1.77 0.49 2.92
N THR A 278 -1.91 1.25 1.82
CA THR A 278 -3.05 2.14 1.57
C THR A 278 -3.84 1.66 0.36
N VAL A 279 -5.17 1.67 0.48
CA VAL A 279 -6.10 1.49 -0.65
C VAL A 279 -7.14 2.61 -0.65
N TYR A 280 -7.49 3.10 -1.83
CA TYR A 280 -8.53 4.10 -2.03
C TYR A 280 -9.77 3.40 -2.58
N LEU A 281 -10.93 3.59 -1.93
CA LEU A 281 -12.18 2.93 -2.33
C LEU A 281 -13.33 3.94 -2.30
N SER A 282 -14.25 3.81 -3.24
CA SER A 282 -15.59 4.39 -3.13
C SER A 282 -16.55 3.38 -2.48
N LEU A 283 -17.54 3.86 -1.74
CA LEU A 283 -18.54 2.99 -1.14
C LEU A 283 -19.57 2.61 -2.19
N HIS A 284 -19.95 1.34 -2.21
CA HIS A 284 -20.94 0.81 -3.12
C HIS A 284 -22.02 0.02 -2.36
N PRO A 285 -23.31 0.08 -2.74
CA PRO A 285 -24.39 -0.61 -2.03
C PRO A 285 -24.33 -2.15 -2.17
N ASN A 286 -23.74 -2.69 -3.22
CA ASN A 286 -23.55 -4.14 -3.39
C ASN A 286 -22.36 -4.64 -2.54
N PRO A 287 -22.58 -5.54 -1.55
CA PRO A 287 -21.50 -6.08 -0.72
C PRO A 287 -20.39 -6.78 -1.50
N MET A 288 -20.74 -7.51 -2.58
CA MET A 288 -19.74 -8.23 -3.37
C MET A 288 -18.79 -7.28 -4.10
N THR A 289 -19.26 -6.09 -4.48
CA THR A 289 -18.39 -5.06 -5.06
C THR A 289 -17.31 -4.60 -4.07
N MET A 290 -17.67 -4.43 -2.79
CA MET A 290 -16.70 -4.06 -1.75
C MET A 290 -15.71 -5.21 -1.46
N VAL A 291 -16.19 -6.46 -1.51
CA VAL A 291 -15.37 -7.66 -1.34
C VAL A 291 -14.36 -7.81 -2.48
N GLU A 292 -14.81 -7.70 -3.74
CA GLU A 292 -13.94 -7.73 -4.92
C GLU A 292 -12.87 -6.65 -4.84
N ALA A 293 -13.28 -5.42 -4.53
CA ALA A 293 -12.38 -4.28 -4.49
C ALA A 293 -11.28 -4.45 -3.44
N LEU A 294 -11.60 -4.95 -2.23
CA LEU A 294 -10.58 -5.20 -1.21
C LEU A 294 -9.58 -6.27 -1.65
N VAL A 295 -10.06 -7.38 -2.23
CA VAL A 295 -9.17 -8.44 -2.73
C VAL A 295 -8.29 -7.92 -3.87
N HIS A 296 -8.88 -7.17 -4.80
CA HIS A 296 -8.20 -6.58 -5.95
C HIS A 296 -7.10 -5.59 -5.51
N GLU A 297 -7.44 -4.59 -4.70
CA GLU A 297 -6.50 -3.54 -4.31
C GLU A 297 -5.41 -4.03 -3.34
N VAL A 298 -5.71 -5.02 -2.51
CA VAL A 298 -4.66 -5.67 -1.69
C VAL A 298 -3.70 -6.46 -2.57
N SER A 299 -4.16 -7.03 -3.68
CA SER A 299 -3.29 -7.72 -4.63
C SER A 299 -2.28 -6.75 -5.27
N HIS A 300 -2.71 -5.52 -5.61
CA HIS A 300 -1.77 -4.47 -6.03
C HIS A 300 -0.73 -4.14 -4.97
N ASN A 301 -1.12 -4.10 -3.68
CA ASN A 301 -0.16 -3.93 -2.59
C ASN A 301 0.84 -5.10 -2.47
N LYS A 302 0.39 -6.34 -2.72
CA LYS A 302 1.25 -7.54 -2.69
C LYS A 302 2.31 -7.48 -3.79
N ILE A 303 1.92 -7.18 -5.03
CA ILE A 303 2.88 -7.10 -6.14
C ILE A 303 3.74 -5.84 -6.07
N ALA A 304 3.22 -4.72 -5.57
CA ALA A 304 4.02 -3.53 -5.29
C ALA A 304 5.15 -3.83 -4.29
N ALA A 305 4.91 -4.66 -3.27
CA ALA A 305 5.97 -5.11 -2.36
C ALA A 305 7.04 -5.98 -3.04
N LEU A 306 6.68 -6.75 -4.07
CA LEU A 306 7.64 -7.50 -4.89
C LEU A 306 8.46 -6.56 -5.79
N LEU A 307 7.81 -5.56 -6.38
CA LEU A 307 8.42 -4.56 -7.27
C LEU A 307 9.48 -3.68 -6.56
N GLU A 308 9.43 -3.59 -5.23
CA GLU A 308 10.50 -2.98 -4.43
C GLU A 308 11.83 -3.77 -4.49
N LEU A 309 11.78 -5.03 -4.91
CA LEU A 309 12.92 -5.96 -4.90
C LEU A 309 13.35 -6.37 -6.30
N ASP A 310 12.40 -6.56 -7.21
CA ASP A 310 12.63 -7.09 -8.56
C ASP A 310 11.62 -6.48 -9.54
N PRO A 311 12.03 -6.02 -10.74
CA PRO A 311 11.12 -5.41 -11.70
C PRO A 311 10.09 -6.38 -12.32
N VAL A 312 10.18 -7.69 -12.03
CA VAL A 312 9.33 -8.79 -12.52
C VAL A 312 9.48 -9.05 -14.02
N LEU A 313 9.44 -8.02 -14.86
CA LEU A 313 9.59 -8.08 -16.31
C LEU A 313 10.76 -7.20 -16.77
N HIS A 314 11.50 -7.66 -17.77
CA HIS A 314 12.54 -6.87 -18.42
C HIS A 314 11.97 -5.86 -19.44
N ASP A 315 10.76 -6.10 -19.94
CA ASP A 315 10.08 -5.37 -21.01
C ASP A 315 8.71 -4.83 -20.55
N ALA A 316 8.63 -4.40 -19.28
CA ALA A 316 7.38 -4.05 -18.62
C ALA A 316 6.61 -2.90 -19.30
N HIS A 317 7.31 -1.90 -19.85
CA HIS A 317 6.74 -0.61 -20.25
C HIS A 317 6.55 -0.45 -21.77
N VAL A 318 7.32 -1.17 -22.58
CA VAL A 318 7.24 -1.13 -24.04
C VAL A 318 7.60 -2.50 -24.64
N PRO A 319 6.90 -2.95 -25.71
CA PRO A 319 5.80 -2.28 -26.44
C PRO A 319 4.44 -2.38 -25.73
N ILE A 320 3.41 -1.72 -26.28
CA ILE A 320 2.02 -1.80 -25.78
C ILE A 320 1.28 -2.96 -26.46
N HIS A 321 0.42 -3.64 -25.69
CA HIS A 321 -0.33 -4.83 -26.09
C HIS A 321 -1.83 -4.66 -25.81
N ALA A 322 -2.68 -5.45 -26.47
CA ALA A 322 -4.11 -5.45 -26.16
C ALA A 322 -4.35 -5.76 -24.67
N SER A 323 -5.26 -5.01 -24.04
CA SER A 323 -5.62 -5.21 -22.64
C SER A 323 -6.88 -6.07 -22.55
N PRO A 324 -6.95 -7.07 -21.64
CA PRO A 324 -8.15 -7.86 -21.43
C PRO A 324 -9.26 -7.08 -20.69
N VAL A 325 -8.89 -6.00 -19.97
CA VAL A 325 -9.80 -5.26 -19.08
C VAL A 325 -10.13 -3.86 -19.62
N ARG A 326 -9.33 -3.35 -20.58
CA ARG A 326 -9.53 -2.02 -21.16
C ARG A 326 -9.59 -2.03 -22.68
N PRO A 327 -10.31 -1.07 -23.29
CA PRO A 327 -10.38 -0.94 -24.74
C PRO A 327 -9.07 -0.44 -25.36
N ASP A 328 -8.23 0.28 -24.61
CA ASP A 328 -6.94 0.78 -25.09
C ASP A 328 -5.78 -0.19 -24.81
N PRO A 329 -4.78 -0.29 -25.72
CA PRO A 329 -3.58 -1.06 -25.48
C PRO A 329 -2.79 -0.53 -24.27
N ARG A 330 -2.15 -1.43 -23.53
CA ARG A 330 -1.33 -1.09 -22.37
C ARG A 330 0.01 -1.82 -22.39
N PRO A 331 1.03 -1.28 -21.69
CA PRO A 331 2.25 -2.03 -21.43
C PRO A 331 1.98 -3.35 -20.71
N LEU A 332 2.89 -4.33 -20.85
CA LEU A 332 2.79 -5.62 -20.16
C LEU A 332 2.69 -5.50 -18.65
N HIS A 333 3.28 -4.44 -18.07
CA HIS A 333 3.11 -4.12 -16.66
C HIS A 333 1.63 -3.99 -16.27
N GLY A 334 0.84 -3.26 -17.07
CA GLY A 334 -0.59 -3.09 -16.82
C GLY A 334 -1.38 -4.40 -16.96
N VAL A 335 -0.98 -5.28 -17.89
CA VAL A 335 -1.59 -6.60 -18.05
C VAL A 335 -1.27 -7.50 -16.84
N LEU A 336 -0.01 -7.51 -16.41
CA LEU A 336 0.44 -8.24 -15.23
C LEU A 336 -0.32 -7.82 -13.97
N LEU A 337 -0.42 -6.52 -13.71
CA LEU A 337 -1.17 -5.98 -12.56
C LEU A 337 -2.64 -6.41 -12.61
N ALA A 338 -3.28 -6.34 -13.79
CA ALA A 338 -4.67 -6.73 -13.94
C ALA A 338 -4.89 -8.22 -13.63
N VAL A 339 -4.11 -9.11 -14.24
CA VAL A 339 -4.24 -10.56 -14.01
C VAL A 339 -3.92 -10.92 -12.55
N HIS A 340 -2.83 -10.38 -12.00
CA HIS A 340 -2.43 -10.62 -10.61
C HIS A 340 -3.55 -10.27 -9.62
N ALA A 341 -4.27 -9.16 -9.86
CA ALA A 341 -5.33 -8.69 -8.98
C ALA A 341 -6.67 -9.43 -9.14
N PHE A 342 -6.98 -9.95 -10.33
CA PHE A 342 -8.24 -10.64 -10.58
C PHE A 342 -8.20 -12.17 -10.34
N LEU A 343 -7.02 -12.79 -10.29
CA LEU A 343 -6.88 -14.20 -9.90
C LEU A 343 -7.43 -14.53 -8.50
N PRO A 344 -7.07 -13.82 -7.42
CA PRO A 344 -7.65 -14.07 -6.10
C PRO A 344 -9.14 -13.73 -6.02
N VAL A 345 -9.64 -12.81 -6.86
CA VAL A 345 -11.08 -12.55 -6.97
C VAL A 345 -11.80 -13.77 -7.57
N ALA A 346 -11.27 -14.35 -8.65
CA ALA A 346 -11.82 -15.59 -9.22
C ALA A 346 -11.79 -16.75 -8.20
N ALA A 347 -10.68 -16.90 -7.46
CA ALA A 347 -10.55 -17.91 -6.42
C ALA A 347 -11.59 -17.74 -5.29
N LEU A 348 -11.89 -16.50 -4.90
CA LEU A 348 -12.94 -16.20 -3.92
C LEU A 348 -14.31 -16.68 -4.40
N TYR A 349 -14.67 -16.32 -5.63
CA TYR A 349 -15.95 -16.69 -6.23
C TYR A 349 -16.09 -18.22 -6.33
N ALA A 350 -15.02 -18.91 -6.74
CA ALA A 350 -14.99 -20.37 -6.79
C ALA A 350 -15.21 -20.99 -5.40
N ALA A 351 -14.51 -20.50 -4.37
CA ALA A 351 -14.67 -20.96 -2.99
C ALA A 351 -16.07 -20.70 -2.44
N MET A 352 -16.68 -19.56 -2.77
CA MET A 352 -18.07 -19.24 -2.41
C MET A 352 -19.08 -20.19 -3.06
N ILE A 353 -18.89 -20.52 -4.35
CA ILE A 353 -19.74 -21.49 -5.05
C ILE A 353 -19.59 -22.89 -4.45
N GLU A 354 -18.36 -23.34 -4.21
CA GLU A 354 -18.08 -24.65 -3.60
C GLU A 354 -18.73 -24.79 -2.23
N ALA A 355 -18.68 -23.72 -1.42
CA ALA A 355 -19.27 -23.68 -0.10
C ALA A 355 -20.80 -23.47 -0.09
N GLY A 356 -21.45 -23.30 -1.25
CA GLY A 356 -22.88 -23.01 -1.35
C GLY A 356 -23.25 -21.68 -0.67
N ALA A 357 -22.40 -20.66 -0.81
CA ALA A 357 -22.60 -19.35 -0.21
C ALA A 357 -23.95 -18.74 -0.66
N PRO A 358 -24.71 -18.07 0.24
CA PRO A 358 -25.95 -17.42 -0.15
C PRO A 358 -25.74 -16.41 -1.29
N GLY A 359 -26.54 -16.53 -2.35
CA GLY A 359 -26.47 -15.67 -3.53
C GLY A 359 -25.51 -16.15 -4.62
N ALA A 360 -24.65 -17.15 -4.35
CA ALA A 360 -23.75 -17.73 -5.35
C ALA A 360 -24.49 -18.54 -6.43
N GLU A 361 -25.75 -18.92 -6.17
CA GLU A 361 -26.67 -19.52 -7.13
C GLU A 361 -27.20 -18.53 -8.16
N HIS A 362 -27.14 -17.21 -7.88
CA HIS A 362 -27.72 -16.19 -8.76
C HIS A 362 -26.99 -16.15 -10.11
N PRO A 363 -27.72 -16.05 -11.26
CA PRO A 363 -27.09 -16.03 -12.59
C PRO A 363 -26.06 -14.92 -12.76
N ASP A 364 -26.28 -13.76 -12.16
CA ASP A 364 -25.34 -12.62 -12.22
C ASP A 364 -24.02 -12.93 -11.53
N PHE A 365 -24.03 -13.69 -10.43
CA PHE A 365 -22.81 -14.09 -9.72
C PHE A 365 -21.94 -14.99 -10.59
N ARG A 366 -22.57 -15.97 -11.26
CA ARG A 366 -21.87 -16.88 -12.20
C ARG A 366 -21.39 -16.16 -13.45
N ARG A 367 -22.18 -15.20 -13.97
CA ARG A 367 -21.77 -14.37 -15.11
C ARG A 367 -20.55 -13.53 -14.77
N ARG A 368 -20.54 -12.87 -13.60
CA ARG A 368 -19.40 -12.08 -13.13
C ARG A 368 -18.13 -12.93 -13.00
N LEU A 369 -18.22 -14.14 -12.44
CA LEU A 369 -17.09 -15.07 -12.40
C LEU A 369 -16.60 -15.43 -13.81
N ALA A 370 -17.50 -15.73 -14.75
CA ALA A 370 -17.13 -16.07 -16.13
C ALA A 370 -16.38 -14.90 -16.80
N GLU A 371 -16.86 -13.66 -16.66
CA GLU A 371 -16.20 -12.45 -17.18
C GLU A 371 -14.77 -12.30 -16.61
N ILE A 372 -14.59 -12.53 -15.32
CA ILE A 372 -13.28 -12.46 -14.66
C ILE A 372 -12.34 -13.56 -15.19
N VAL A 373 -12.84 -14.79 -15.31
CA VAL A 373 -12.05 -15.93 -15.81
C VAL A 373 -11.63 -15.71 -17.26
N ASP A 374 -12.54 -15.24 -18.12
CA ASP A 374 -12.22 -14.96 -19.52
C ASP A 374 -11.19 -13.82 -19.66
N GLY A 375 -11.30 -12.76 -18.83
CA GLY A 375 -10.30 -11.69 -18.76
C GLY A 375 -8.93 -12.19 -18.28
N ASN A 376 -8.90 -13.05 -17.26
CA ASN A 376 -7.65 -13.66 -16.76
C ASN A 376 -6.99 -14.56 -17.80
N ARG A 377 -7.76 -15.36 -18.54
CA ARG A 377 -7.25 -16.21 -19.65
C ARG A 377 -6.59 -15.38 -20.73
N GLU A 378 -7.26 -14.32 -21.15
CA GLU A 378 -6.74 -13.43 -22.17
C GLU A 378 -5.46 -12.73 -21.71
N GLY A 379 -5.45 -12.18 -20.50
CA GLY A 379 -4.25 -11.55 -19.94
C GLY A 379 -3.08 -12.54 -19.75
N THR A 380 -3.38 -13.75 -19.28
CA THR A 380 -2.38 -14.82 -19.13
C THR A 380 -1.78 -15.21 -20.47
N ARG A 381 -2.61 -15.30 -21.53
CA ARG A 381 -2.14 -15.55 -22.89
C ARG A 381 -1.21 -14.46 -23.38
N VAL A 382 -1.58 -13.18 -23.20
CA VAL A 382 -0.73 -12.02 -23.57
C VAL A 382 0.62 -12.07 -22.83
N LEU A 383 0.61 -12.34 -21.53
CA LEU A 383 1.84 -12.46 -20.74
C LEU A 383 2.72 -13.61 -21.22
N ARG A 384 2.14 -14.79 -21.46
CA ARG A 384 2.87 -15.97 -21.96
C ARG A 384 3.52 -15.71 -23.33
N GLU A 385 2.80 -15.05 -24.23
CA GLU A 385 3.25 -14.80 -25.60
C GLU A 385 4.33 -13.71 -25.69
N HIS A 386 4.31 -12.72 -24.78
CA HIS A 386 5.11 -11.50 -24.96
C HIS A 386 6.09 -11.19 -23.83
N ALA A 387 5.84 -11.62 -22.60
CA ALA A 387 6.63 -11.19 -21.45
C ALA A 387 8.04 -11.78 -21.44
N ARG A 388 9.03 -10.96 -21.05
CA ARG A 388 10.38 -11.40 -20.72
C ARG A 388 10.58 -11.33 -19.22
N PRO A 389 10.20 -12.38 -18.47
CA PRO A 389 10.27 -12.34 -17.02
C PRO A 389 11.71 -12.39 -16.51
N THR A 390 11.95 -11.73 -15.37
CA THR A 390 13.12 -11.99 -14.52
C THR A 390 13.03 -13.39 -13.90
N ALA A 391 14.04 -13.80 -13.13
CA ALA A 391 13.99 -15.09 -12.42
C ALA A 391 12.84 -15.16 -11.39
N VAL A 392 12.55 -14.04 -10.72
CA VAL A 392 11.42 -13.91 -9.79
C VAL A 392 10.11 -13.81 -10.59
N GLY A 393 10.08 -13.03 -11.66
CA GLY A 393 8.90 -12.91 -12.50
C GLY A 393 8.49 -14.22 -13.16
N ARG A 394 9.43 -15.12 -13.46
CA ARG A 394 9.10 -16.44 -14.01
C ARG A 394 8.30 -17.27 -13.02
N GLN A 395 8.66 -17.25 -11.73
CA GLN A 395 7.88 -17.93 -10.69
C GLN A 395 6.45 -17.38 -10.59
N LEU A 396 6.29 -16.05 -10.71
CA LEU A 396 4.98 -15.42 -10.69
C LEU A 396 4.14 -15.77 -11.93
N LEU A 397 4.74 -15.77 -13.12
CA LEU A 397 4.05 -16.16 -14.35
C LEU A 397 3.67 -17.65 -14.32
N ASP A 398 4.55 -18.53 -13.83
CA ASP A 398 4.25 -19.95 -13.67
C ASP A 398 3.05 -20.18 -12.71
N GLU A 399 2.94 -19.39 -11.63
CA GLU A 399 1.77 -19.40 -10.75
C GLU A 399 0.50 -18.93 -11.46
N ILE A 400 0.57 -17.82 -12.20
CA ILE A 400 -0.54 -17.27 -12.99
C ILE A 400 -1.05 -18.33 -13.98
N GLU A 401 -0.15 -18.97 -14.72
CA GLU A 401 -0.52 -20.00 -15.70
C GLU A 401 -1.14 -21.24 -15.05
N ALA A 402 -0.63 -21.67 -13.89
CA ALA A 402 -1.19 -22.79 -13.16
C ALA A 402 -2.63 -22.52 -12.68
N LEU A 403 -2.87 -21.32 -12.15
CA LEU A 403 -4.19 -20.89 -11.66
C LEU A 403 -5.20 -20.71 -12.82
N ASP A 404 -4.75 -20.21 -13.97
CA ASP A 404 -5.58 -20.06 -15.18
C ASP A 404 -6.01 -21.41 -15.77
N GLY A 405 -5.09 -22.38 -15.80
CA GLY A 405 -5.32 -23.73 -16.32
C GLY A 405 -6.26 -24.62 -15.48
N GLY A 406 -6.76 -24.13 -14.35
CA GLY A 406 -7.61 -24.90 -13.43
C GLY A 406 -6.85 -25.90 -12.55
N ALA A 407 -5.52 -25.85 -12.55
CA ALA A 407 -4.70 -26.53 -11.56
C ALA A 407 -4.72 -25.71 -10.26
N GLY A 408 -5.85 -25.78 -9.53
CA GLY A 408 -5.89 -25.32 -8.14
C GLY A 408 -4.78 -26.00 -7.33
N PRO A 409 -4.32 -25.40 -6.21
CA PRO A 409 -3.21 -25.94 -5.43
C PRO A 409 -3.50 -27.41 -5.11
N SER A 410 -2.63 -28.30 -5.61
CA SER A 410 -2.73 -29.73 -5.35
C SER A 410 -2.95 -29.93 -3.85
N ARG A 411 -4.06 -30.57 -3.49
CA ARG A 411 -4.27 -31.08 -2.14
C ARG A 411 -3.06 -31.97 -1.84
N VAL A 412 -2.18 -31.48 -0.97
CA VAL A 412 -1.20 -32.34 -0.31
C VAL A 412 -1.99 -32.98 0.82
N ASP A 413 -2.38 -34.24 0.59
CA ASP A 413 -2.92 -35.13 1.63
C ASP A 413 -1.92 -35.31 2.78
#